data_AF-K3W5S5-F1
#
_entry.id   AF-K3W5S5-F1
#
_cell.length_a   1.000
_cell.length_b   1.000
_cell.length_c   1.000
_cell.angle_alpha   90.00
_cell.angle_beta   90.00
_cell.angle_gamma   90.00
#
_symmetry.space_group_name_H-M   'P 1'
#
loop_
_entity.id
_entity.type
_entity.pdbx_description
1 polymer ?
#
loop_
_entity_poly.entity_id
_entity_poly.type
_entity_poly.pdbx_seq_one_letter_code
_entity_poly.pdbx_strand_id
1 'polypeptide(L)'
;MQTNLTPLEQRRLVDVFGAYTIQFTVANPTGHWILDLSDCRQRKLALWFTIINAFEAASTTQLHPKRTDSSQYGKAFNWRNVSFNRKAIRLTYDFFQSFPAIGILEFDYVSTLRHEDAVEPRELSDDELDLLMKQVDAEVCSIYIPLHKRKDLKYQLLFFHLAIANKHITCEQAHYVLQHFPKNYETCRFKILLSVHKTLINLEDVGELLDRLTAVDRNRVYTSLGYLNVLNPLFVDMDYEVDFEREDEKMLLRALVDLSMACPMDVIRIESERSDVLVIYSMYQTNSVPSTGKIFFRYVSHQNPNRVEWIKARQSIFKHFLCSDRLKIISDSVLLGAMGSGNPRASLLVPRPVSASTS
;
A
#
# COMPACT_ATOMS: atom_id res chain seq x y z
N MET A 1 -21.25 -4.77 -14.57
CA MET A 1 -21.79 -6.00 -13.94
C MET A 1 -22.74 -5.67 -12.78
N GLN A 2 -22.37 -4.76 -11.87
CA GLN A 2 -23.20 -4.41 -10.72
C GLN A 2 -24.50 -3.63 -11.05
N THR A 3 -24.56 -2.86 -12.13
CA THR A 3 -25.73 -2.01 -12.45
C THR A 3 -26.95 -2.78 -12.98
N ASN A 4 -26.77 -4.02 -13.47
CA ASN A 4 -27.80 -4.76 -14.20
C ASN A 4 -28.29 -6.02 -13.46
N LEU A 5 -27.77 -6.28 -12.26
CA LEU A 5 -28.09 -7.48 -11.47
C LEU A 5 -28.61 -7.07 -10.10
N THR A 6 -29.66 -7.73 -9.64
CA THR A 6 -30.15 -7.58 -8.27
C THR A 6 -29.11 -8.05 -7.25
N PRO A 7 -29.12 -7.54 -6.00
CA PRO A 7 -28.19 -7.99 -4.96
C PRO A 7 -28.19 -9.51 -4.75
N LEU A 8 -29.35 -10.16 -4.93
CA LEU A 8 -29.46 -11.62 -4.82
C LEU A 8 -28.75 -12.34 -5.97
N GLU A 9 -28.89 -11.86 -7.21
CA GLU A 9 -28.19 -12.43 -8.37
C GLU A 9 -26.68 -12.22 -8.27
N GLN A 10 -26.25 -11.06 -7.79
CA GLN A 10 -24.83 -10.78 -7.53
C GLN A 10 -24.24 -11.75 -6.51
N ARG A 11 -24.95 -12.02 -5.40
CA ARG A 11 -24.52 -13.01 -4.39
C ARG A 11 -24.46 -14.42 -4.97
N ARG A 12 -25.46 -14.83 -5.76
CA ARG A 12 -25.45 -16.12 -6.46
C ARG A 12 -24.24 -16.26 -7.38
N LEU A 13 -23.84 -15.21 -8.10
CA LEU A 13 -22.63 -15.24 -8.92
C LEU A 13 -21.37 -15.48 -8.08
N VAL A 14 -21.24 -14.79 -6.95
CA VAL A 14 -20.12 -15.00 -6.03
C VAL A 14 -20.10 -16.43 -5.50
N ASP A 15 -21.26 -17.00 -5.17
CA ASP A 15 -21.35 -18.38 -4.66
C ASP A 15 -21.01 -19.43 -5.74
N VAL A 16 -21.32 -19.15 -7.02
CA VAL A 16 -21.05 -20.06 -8.16
C VAL A 16 -19.62 -19.95 -8.71
N PHE A 17 -19.11 -18.73 -8.82
CA PHE A 17 -17.81 -18.46 -9.44
C PHE A 17 -16.67 -18.31 -8.41
N GLY A 18 -17.00 -18.11 -7.15
CA GLY A 18 -16.05 -17.87 -6.07
C GLY A 18 -15.67 -16.40 -5.94
N ALA A 19 -15.39 -15.99 -4.70
CA ALA A 19 -15.09 -14.60 -4.34
C ALA A 19 -13.91 -14.02 -5.13
N TYR A 20 -12.80 -14.75 -5.25
CA TYR A 20 -11.59 -14.28 -5.93
C TYR A 20 -11.79 -14.11 -7.44
N THR A 21 -12.58 -14.98 -8.08
CA THR A 21 -12.94 -14.84 -9.51
C THR A 21 -13.75 -13.59 -9.78
N ILE A 22 -14.67 -13.23 -8.89
CA ILE A 22 -15.48 -12.02 -9.04
C ILE A 22 -14.71 -10.77 -8.63
N GLN A 23 -13.86 -10.84 -7.61
CA GLN A 23 -13.07 -9.72 -7.11
C GLN A 23 -11.99 -9.29 -8.09
N PHE A 24 -11.39 -10.23 -8.83
CA PHE A 24 -10.24 -9.98 -9.69
C PHE A 24 -10.55 -9.00 -10.82
N THR A 25 -9.72 -7.97 -10.92
CA THR A 25 -9.68 -7.07 -12.09
C THR A 25 -8.22 -6.72 -12.41
N VAL A 26 -7.94 -6.51 -13.70
CA VAL A 26 -6.64 -5.97 -14.13
C VAL A 26 -6.46 -4.50 -13.71
N ALA A 27 -7.55 -3.77 -13.53
CA ALA A 27 -7.55 -2.38 -13.12
C ALA A 27 -7.03 -2.21 -11.68
N ASN A 28 -7.40 -3.12 -10.78
CA ASN A 28 -6.92 -3.13 -9.39
C ASN A 28 -6.55 -4.54 -8.91
N PRO A 29 -5.31 -4.99 -9.16
CA PRO A 29 -4.81 -6.27 -8.68
C PRO A 29 -4.33 -6.23 -7.22
N THR A 30 -4.17 -5.04 -6.62
CA THR A 30 -3.64 -4.88 -5.27
C THR A 30 -4.56 -5.51 -4.24
N GLY A 31 -4.06 -6.46 -3.44
CA GLY A 31 -4.89 -7.15 -2.46
C GLY A 31 -4.29 -8.45 -1.98
N HIS A 32 -5.04 -9.15 -1.13
CA HIS A 32 -4.71 -10.47 -0.62
C HIS A 32 -5.46 -11.56 -1.39
N TRP A 33 -4.72 -12.53 -1.93
CA TRP A 33 -5.23 -13.55 -2.84
C TRP A 33 -4.94 -14.95 -2.33
N ILE A 34 -5.96 -15.81 -2.32
CA ILE A 34 -5.84 -17.24 -2.02
C ILE A 34 -6.45 -18.00 -3.18
N LEU A 35 -5.60 -18.63 -3.98
CA LEU A 35 -6.00 -19.33 -5.20
C LEU A 35 -5.86 -20.84 -5.02
N ASP A 36 -6.96 -21.57 -5.17
CA ASP A 36 -6.96 -23.02 -5.31
C ASP A 36 -6.60 -23.40 -6.74
N LEU A 37 -5.38 -23.91 -6.93
CA LEU A 37 -4.89 -24.33 -8.22
C LEU A 37 -5.61 -25.57 -8.75
N SER A 38 -6.46 -26.24 -7.98
CA SER A 38 -7.34 -27.30 -8.49
C SER A 38 -8.50 -26.73 -9.33
N ASP A 39 -8.89 -25.47 -9.09
CA ASP A 39 -9.90 -24.76 -9.88
C ASP A 39 -9.26 -24.14 -11.13
N CYS A 40 -9.68 -24.59 -12.32
CA CYS A 40 -9.15 -24.10 -13.59
C CYS A 40 -9.33 -22.59 -13.80
N ARG A 41 -10.34 -21.97 -13.17
CA ARG A 41 -10.58 -20.51 -13.22
C ARG A 41 -9.55 -19.77 -12.39
N GLN A 42 -9.27 -20.25 -11.17
CA GLN A 42 -8.28 -19.63 -10.29
C GLN A 42 -6.85 -19.87 -10.78
N ARG A 43 -6.58 -20.99 -11.45
CA ARG A 43 -5.34 -21.19 -12.21
C ARG A 43 -5.13 -20.12 -13.29
N LYS A 44 -6.19 -19.78 -14.04
CA LYS A 44 -6.13 -18.69 -15.04
C LYS A 44 -5.87 -17.35 -14.37
N LEU A 45 -6.44 -17.09 -13.19
CA LEU A 45 -6.12 -15.88 -12.42
C LEU A 45 -4.63 -15.81 -12.04
N ALA A 46 -4.05 -16.91 -11.56
CA ALA A 46 -2.63 -16.96 -11.23
C ALA A 46 -1.75 -16.59 -12.45
N LEU A 47 -2.11 -17.10 -13.64
CA LEU A 47 -1.45 -16.72 -14.89
C LEU A 47 -1.69 -15.25 -15.25
N TRP A 48 -2.89 -14.72 -15.04
CA TRP A 48 -3.15 -13.28 -15.23
C TRP A 48 -2.25 -12.41 -14.36
N PHE A 49 -2.05 -12.76 -13.08
CA PHE A 49 -1.11 -12.02 -12.24
C PHE A 49 0.32 -12.07 -12.77
N THR A 50 0.75 -13.15 -13.43
CA THR A 50 2.09 -13.18 -14.04
C THR A 50 2.24 -12.17 -15.17
N ILE A 51 1.19 -12.03 -15.98
CA ILE A 51 1.14 -11.07 -17.09
C ILE A 51 1.10 -9.65 -16.54
N ILE A 52 0.26 -9.38 -15.53
CA ILE A 52 0.19 -8.08 -14.84
C ILE A 52 1.55 -7.72 -14.25
N ASN A 53 2.18 -8.65 -13.52
CA ASN A 53 3.48 -8.41 -12.90
C ASN A 53 4.56 -8.09 -13.96
N ALA A 54 4.60 -8.84 -15.06
CA ALA A 54 5.56 -8.58 -16.14
C ALA A 54 5.36 -7.19 -16.76
N PHE A 55 4.10 -6.81 -17.00
CA PHE A 55 3.74 -5.49 -17.49
C PHE A 55 4.12 -4.38 -16.51
N GLU A 56 3.70 -4.49 -15.24
CA GLU A 56 3.94 -3.46 -14.22
C GLU A 56 5.44 -3.28 -13.92
N ALA A 57 6.23 -4.36 -13.93
CA ALA A 57 7.68 -4.29 -13.76
C ALA A 57 8.37 -3.57 -14.93
N ALA A 58 7.96 -3.86 -16.17
CA ALA A 58 8.48 -3.18 -17.35
C ALA A 58 8.10 -1.69 -17.37
N SER A 59 6.82 -1.38 -17.13
CA SER A 59 6.32 -0.01 -17.06
C SER A 59 7.00 0.79 -15.94
N THR A 60 7.19 0.20 -14.77
CA THR A 60 7.93 0.83 -13.66
C THR A 60 9.34 1.20 -14.06
N THR A 61 10.06 0.28 -14.70
CA THR A 61 11.45 0.49 -15.13
C THR A 61 11.54 1.62 -16.16
N GLN A 62 10.56 1.69 -17.06
CA GLN A 62 10.50 2.72 -18.10
C GLN A 62 10.14 4.10 -17.56
N LEU A 63 9.10 4.19 -16.72
CA LEU A 63 8.54 5.45 -16.22
C LEU A 63 9.36 6.02 -15.05
N HIS A 64 9.91 5.15 -14.19
CA HIS A 64 10.60 5.54 -12.97
C HIS A 64 12.01 4.94 -12.88
N PRO A 65 12.94 5.25 -13.80
CA PRO A 65 14.26 4.63 -13.86
C PRO A 65 15.16 4.90 -12.64
N LYS A 66 14.81 5.88 -11.81
CA LYS A 66 15.54 6.26 -10.59
C LYS A 66 14.89 5.70 -9.31
N ARG A 67 13.71 5.08 -9.41
CA ARG A 67 13.01 4.50 -8.26
C ARG A 67 13.71 3.22 -7.85
N THR A 68 13.94 3.07 -6.55
CA THR A 68 14.53 1.86 -6.01
C THR A 68 13.52 0.72 -6.03
N ASP A 69 14.01 -0.51 -6.17
CA ASP A 69 13.18 -1.70 -6.09
C ASP A 69 12.54 -1.84 -4.70
N SER A 70 11.22 -1.82 -4.64
CA SER A 70 10.43 -2.01 -3.41
C SER A 70 9.85 -3.43 -3.28
N SER A 71 10.30 -4.38 -4.11
CA SER A 71 9.89 -5.78 -4.05
C SER A 71 10.51 -6.52 -2.88
N GLN A 72 9.74 -7.43 -2.27
CA GLN A 72 10.13 -8.15 -1.05
C GLN A 72 11.45 -8.93 -1.19
N TYR A 73 11.83 -9.33 -2.41
CA TYR A 73 13.03 -10.13 -2.68
C TYR A 73 13.96 -9.52 -3.73
N GLY A 74 13.86 -8.23 -4.03
CA GLY A 74 14.82 -7.50 -4.89
C GLY A 74 14.85 -7.96 -6.35
N LYS A 75 13.68 -8.29 -6.92
CA LYS A 75 13.54 -8.76 -8.31
C LYS A 75 12.44 -8.02 -9.09
N ALA A 76 12.08 -6.81 -8.66
CA ALA A 76 10.98 -6.01 -9.20
C ALA A 76 9.64 -6.76 -9.28
N PHE A 77 9.42 -7.69 -8.34
CA PHE A 77 8.23 -8.52 -8.24
C PHE A 77 7.21 -7.92 -7.28
N ASN A 78 5.97 -7.76 -7.73
CA ASN A 78 4.89 -7.14 -6.94
C ASN A 78 4.19 -8.13 -5.98
N TRP A 79 4.57 -9.41 -5.99
CA TRP A 79 4.11 -10.41 -5.03
C TRP A 79 4.83 -10.28 -3.70
N ARG A 80 4.08 -10.43 -2.60
CA ARG A 80 4.57 -10.40 -1.23
C ARG A 80 3.93 -11.52 -0.42
N ASN A 81 4.59 -11.92 0.66
CA ASN A 81 4.08 -12.88 1.64
C ASN A 81 3.60 -14.19 1.00
N VAL A 82 4.33 -14.65 -0.03
CA VAL A 82 3.87 -15.78 -0.84
C VAL A 82 4.05 -17.10 -0.11
N SER A 83 3.00 -17.91 -0.08
CA SER A 83 3.05 -19.29 0.38
C SER A 83 2.36 -20.24 -0.62
N PHE A 84 2.90 -21.45 -0.72
CA PHE A 84 2.28 -22.54 -1.45
C PHE A 84 2.06 -23.71 -0.49
N ASN A 85 0.82 -24.16 -0.35
CA ASN A 85 0.40 -25.14 0.64
C ASN A 85 0.88 -24.78 2.06
N ARG A 86 0.73 -23.50 2.45
CA ARG A 86 1.16 -22.92 3.73
C ARG A 86 2.66 -22.90 3.98
N LYS A 87 3.48 -23.28 3.00
CA LYS A 87 4.94 -23.14 3.05
C LYS A 87 5.35 -21.86 2.34
N ALA A 88 6.08 -20.99 3.02
CA ALA A 88 6.64 -19.79 2.40
C ALA A 88 7.53 -20.16 1.22
N ILE A 89 7.37 -19.47 0.09
CA ILE A 89 8.16 -19.67 -1.12
C ILE A 89 8.54 -18.32 -1.74
N ARG A 90 9.62 -18.32 -2.53
CA ARG A 90 9.95 -17.19 -3.40
C ARG A 90 9.29 -17.42 -4.76
N LEU A 91 8.18 -16.73 -5.00
CA LEU A 91 7.47 -16.85 -6.26
C LEU A 91 8.26 -16.20 -7.40
N THR A 92 8.51 -16.95 -8.45
CA THR A 92 9.24 -16.52 -9.65
C THR A 92 8.53 -17.06 -10.89
N TYR A 93 8.91 -16.61 -12.08
CA TYR A 93 8.32 -17.14 -13.32
C TYR A 93 8.56 -18.63 -13.52
N ASP A 94 9.60 -19.22 -12.92
CA ASP A 94 9.88 -20.66 -12.98
C ASP A 94 8.74 -21.48 -12.36
N PHE A 95 8.11 -20.97 -11.29
CA PHE A 95 6.92 -21.60 -10.70
C PHE A 95 5.79 -21.79 -11.72
N PHE A 96 5.66 -20.86 -12.67
CA PHE A 96 4.62 -20.87 -13.70
C PHE A 96 5.04 -21.63 -14.97
N GLN A 97 6.34 -21.89 -15.16
CA GLN A 97 6.81 -22.82 -16.20
C GLN A 97 6.43 -24.25 -15.83
N SER A 98 6.62 -24.64 -14.57
CA SER A 98 6.18 -25.92 -14.01
C SER A 98 4.88 -25.75 -13.22
N PHE A 99 3.90 -25.05 -13.78
CA PHE A 99 2.71 -24.60 -13.05
C PHE A 99 1.91 -25.75 -12.43
N PRO A 100 1.82 -25.85 -11.09
CA PRO A 100 1.13 -26.96 -10.44
C PRO A 100 -0.36 -27.04 -10.82
N ALA A 101 -0.88 -28.27 -10.88
CA ALA A 101 -2.29 -28.53 -11.18
C ALA A 101 -3.19 -28.55 -9.92
N ILE A 102 -2.60 -28.60 -8.73
CA ILE A 102 -3.30 -28.66 -7.44
C ILE A 102 -2.51 -27.89 -6.38
N GLY A 103 -3.19 -27.53 -5.28
CA GLY A 103 -2.60 -26.85 -4.12
C GLY A 103 -3.09 -25.43 -3.96
N ILE A 104 -2.79 -24.82 -2.82
CA ILE A 104 -3.20 -23.46 -2.49
C ILE A 104 -2.03 -22.51 -2.65
N LEU A 105 -2.15 -21.54 -3.55
CA LEU A 105 -1.21 -20.43 -3.72
C LEU A 105 -1.80 -19.19 -3.05
N GLU A 106 -1.13 -18.70 -2.01
CA GLU A 106 -1.55 -17.52 -1.24
C GLU A 106 -0.48 -16.44 -1.33
N PHE A 107 -0.88 -15.19 -1.59
CA PHE A 107 0.03 -14.05 -1.71
C PHE A 107 -0.70 -12.72 -1.53
N ASP A 108 0.05 -11.70 -1.14
CA ASP A 108 -0.35 -10.32 -1.32
C ASP A 108 0.22 -9.81 -2.65
N TYR A 109 -0.56 -9.04 -3.40
CA TYR A 109 -0.11 -8.36 -4.61
C TYR A 109 -0.16 -6.86 -4.39
N VAL A 110 0.88 -6.12 -4.81
CA VAL A 110 0.99 -4.67 -4.62
C VAL A 110 1.37 -3.99 -5.92
N SER A 111 0.40 -3.37 -6.59
CA SER A 111 0.66 -2.53 -7.76
C SER A 111 1.47 -1.29 -7.37
N THR A 112 2.61 -1.11 -8.03
CA THR A 112 3.47 0.08 -7.89
C THR A 112 3.27 1.10 -9.00
N LEU A 113 2.42 0.79 -9.99
CA LEU A 113 1.90 1.77 -10.95
C LEU A 113 0.86 2.66 -10.28
N ARG A 114 0.92 3.95 -10.60
CA ARG A 114 0.06 5.00 -10.06
C ARG A 114 -0.81 5.59 -11.16
N HIS A 115 -1.82 6.35 -10.74
CA HIS A 115 -2.74 7.04 -11.63
C HIS A 115 -2.02 8.10 -12.49
N GLU A 116 -0.99 8.75 -11.94
CA GLU A 116 -0.09 9.69 -12.64
C GLU A 116 0.73 9.03 -13.76
N ASP A 117 0.88 7.70 -13.74
CA ASP A 117 1.51 6.93 -14.83
C ASP A 117 0.57 6.74 -16.04
N ALA A 118 -0.71 7.09 -15.88
CA ALA A 118 -1.72 7.04 -16.92
C ALA A 118 -2.02 8.44 -17.48
N VAL A 119 -2.52 8.49 -18.71
CA VAL A 119 -2.61 9.74 -19.49
C VAL A 119 -3.61 10.75 -18.91
N GLU A 120 -4.69 10.32 -18.25
CA GLU A 120 -5.67 11.24 -17.62
C GLU A 120 -6.40 10.59 -16.43
N PRO A 121 -5.87 10.71 -15.20
CA PRO A 121 -6.58 10.26 -14.01
C PRO A 121 -7.63 11.30 -13.58
N ARG A 122 -8.91 10.90 -13.57
CA ARG A 122 -10.00 11.71 -13.02
C ARG A 122 -10.28 11.30 -11.57
N GLU A 123 -10.18 12.27 -10.65
CA GLU A 123 -10.68 12.15 -9.29
C GLU A 123 -12.20 11.95 -9.30
N LEU A 124 -12.67 10.98 -8.52
CA LEU A 124 -14.09 10.72 -8.30
C LEU A 124 -14.69 11.88 -7.49
N SER A 125 -15.84 12.43 -7.90
CA SER A 125 -16.50 13.43 -7.06
C SER A 125 -17.10 12.80 -5.81
N ASP A 126 -17.36 13.61 -4.79
CA ASP A 126 -18.00 13.13 -3.55
C ASP A 126 -19.40 12.56 -3.82
N ASP A 127 -20.17 13.18 -4.73
CA ASP A 127 -21.48 12.66 -5.16
C ASP A 127 -21.37 11.29 -5.85
N GLU A 128 -20.35 11.09 -6.69
CA GLU A 128 -20.08 9.82 -7.36
C GLU A 128 -19.63 8.75 -6.35
N LEU A 129 -18.85 9.14 -5.33
CA LEU A 129 -18.45 8.26 -4.25
C LEU A 129 -19.64 7.85 -3.39
N ASP A 130 -20.54 8.78 -3.06
CA ASP A 130 -21.77 8.49 -2.33
C ASP A 130 -22.68 7.52 -3.09
N LEU A 131 -22.79 7.70 -4.41
CA LEU A 131 -23.52 6.76 -5.25
C LEU A 131 -22.89 5.36 -5.23
N LEU A 132 -21.56 5.28 -5.27
CA LEU A 132 -20.82 4.02 -5.17
C LEU A 132 -21.07 3.34 -3.82
N MET A 133 -21.02 4.10 -2.72
CA MET A 133 -21.27 3.57 -1.37
C MET A 133 -22.70 3.03 -1.22
N LYS A 134 -23.70 3.74 -1.79
CA LYS A 134 -25.09 3.26 -1.87
C LYS A 134 -25.22 2.00 -2.73
N GLN A 135 -24.50 1.92 -3.86
CA GLN A 135 -24.54 0.76 -4.75
C GLN A 135 -24.02 -0.51 -4.09
N VAL A 136 -23.02 -0.40 -3.21
CA VAL A 136 -22.49 -1.53 -2.46
C VAL A 136 -23.25 -1.79 -1.16
N ASP A 137 -24.36 -1.08 -0.91
CA ASP A 137 -25.18 -1.21 0.32
C ASP A 137 -24.36 -0.95 1.60
N ALA A 138 -23.32 -0.12 1.53
CA ALA A 138 -22.50 0.22 2.67
C ALA A 138 -23.18 1.33 3.49
N GLU A 139 -23.57 1.01 4.72
CA GLU A 139 -24.14 1.95 5.69
C GLU A 139 -23.06 2.39 6.68
N VAL A 140 -23.18 3.60 7.24
CA VAL A 140 -22.31 4.04 8.35
C VAL A 140 -22.47 3.06 9.52
N CYS A 141 -21.41 2.31 9.80
CA CYS A 141 -21.49 1.22 10.75
C CYS A 141 -21.49 1.73 12.19
N SER A 142 -22.48 1.30 12.97
CA SER A 142 -22.45 1.43 14.42
C SER A 142 -21.41 0.47 15.03
N ILE A 143 -21.08 0.66 16.31
CA ILE A 143 -20.05 -0.11 17.02
C ILE A 143 -20.39 -1.62 17.05
N TYR A 144 -21.67 -1.98 16.99
CA TYR A 144 -22.14 -3.36 17.03
C TYR A 144 -22.72 -3.82 15.69
N ILE A 145 -22.26 -4.97 15.20
CA ILE A 145 -22.78 -5.60 13.98
C ILE A 145 -23.50 -6.89 14.32
N PRO A 146 -24.82 -6.94 14.07
CA PRO A 146 -25.59 -8.18 14.18
C PRO A 146 -24.99 -9.30 13.33
N LEU A 147 -25.02 -10.54 13.86
CA LEU A 147 -24.49 -11.73 13.17
C LEU A 147 -25.00 -11.89 11.73
N HIS A 148 -26.27 -11.59 11.47
CA HIS A 148 -26.87 -11.69 10.14
C HIS A 148 -26.25 -10.70 9.13
N LYS A 149 -25.91 -9.48 9.57
CA LYS A 149 -25.24 -8.46 8.73
C LYS A 149 -23.75 -8.77 8.45
N ARG A 150 -23.13 -9.70 9.17
CA ARG A 150 -21.70 -10.06 8.97
C ARG A 150 -21.43 -10.73 7.63
N LYS A 151 -22.40 -11.51 7.11
CA LYS A 151 -22.27 -12.09 5.76
C LYS A 151 -22.35 -11.02 4.69
N ASP A 152 -23.22 -10.03 4.88
CA ASP A 152 -23.37 -8.91 3.96
C ASP A 152 -22.05 -8.14 3.82
N LEU A 153 -21.34 -7.88 4.92
CA LEU A 153 -20.03 -7.22 4.90
C LEU A 153 -19.02 -7.87 3.94
N LYS A 154 -18.99 -9.20 3.81
CA LYS A 154 -18.07 -9.88 2.90
C LYS A 154 -18.38 -9.55 1.44
N TYR A 155 -19.66 -9.50 1.08
CA TYR A 155 -20.10 -9.08 -0.25
C TYR A 155 -19.84 -7.59 -0.47
N GLN A 156 -20.12 -6.74 0.52
CA GLN A 156 -19.86 -5.30 0.44
C GLN A 156 -18.37 -5.01 0.19
N LEU A 157 -17.46 -5.68 0.91
CA LEU A 157 -16.01 -5.57 0.70
C LEU A 157 -15.60 -5.98 -0.74
N LEU A 158 -16.11 -7.11 -1.21
CA LEU A 158 -15.83 -7.63 -2.55
C LEU A 158 -16.36 -6.68 -3.63
N PHE A 159 -17.59 -6.21 -3.49
CA PHE A 159 -18.22 -5.32 -4.47
C PHE A 159 -17.64 -3.91 -4.43
N PHE A 160 -17.20 -3.44 -3.26
CA PHE A 160 -16.44 -2.19 -3.14
C PHE A 160 -15.11 -2.29 -3.88
N HIS A 161 -14.35 -3.36 -3.67
CA HIS A 161 -13.08 -3.59 -4.38
C HIS A 161 -13.26 -3.57 -5.90
N LEU A 162 -14.32 -4.21 -6.39
CA LEU A 162 -14.68 -4.21 -7.81
C LEU A 162 -15.10 -2.82 -8.32
N ALA A 163 -15.92 -2.11 -7.54
CA ALA A 163 -16.46 -0.80 -7.93
C ALA A 163 -15.38 0.30 -7.98
N ILE A 164 -14.40 0.24 -7.07
CA ILE A 164 -13.34 1.25 -6.98
C ILE A 164 -12.20 1.01 -7.97
N ALA A 165 -12.12 -0.17 -8.61
CA ALA A 165 -10.92 -0.66 -9.30
C ALA A 165 -10.35 0.27 -10.38
N ASN A 166 -11.19 1.06 -11.05
CA ASN A 166 -10.80 2.02 -12.09
C ASN A 166 -11.20 3.46 -11.75
N LYS A 167 -11.31 3.76 -10.45
CA LYS A 167 -11.63 5.08 -9.92
C LYS A 167 -10.42 5.59 -9.15
N HIS A 168 -10.31 6.91 -9.01
CA HIS A 168 -9.24 7.53 -8.23
C HIS A 168 -9.86 8.39 -7.14
N ILE A 169 -9.38 8.23 -5.91
CA ILE A 169 -9.93 8.93 -4.74
C ILE A 169 -8.80 9.50 -3.90
N THR A 170 -9.11 10.48 -3.07
CA THR A 170 -8.16 11.02 -2.09
C THR A 170 -8.15 10.19 -0.79
N CYS A 171 -7.15 10.41 0.06
CA CYS A 171 -7.11 9.87 1.42
C CYS A 171 -8.27 10.40 2.27
N GLU A 172 -8.78 11.61 2.03
CA GLU A 172 -9.96 12.14 2.70
C GLU A 172 -11.22 11.35 2.31
N GLN A 173 -11.41 11.10 1.02
CA GLN A 173 -12.48 10.24 0.51
C GLN A 173 -12.35 8.79 1.00
N ALA A 174 -11.14 8.24 1.03
CA ALA A 174 -10.89 6.91 1.60
C ALA A 174 -11.21 6.88 3.11
N HIS A 175 -10.97 7.98 3.83
CA HIS A 175 -11.38 8.10 5.24
C HIS A 175 -12.90 8.02 5.38
N TYR A 176 -13.65 8.73 4.53
CA TYR A 176 -15.10 8.64 4.47
C TYR A 176 -15.58 7.20 4.21
N VAL A 177 -14.94 6.49 3.27
CA VAL A 177 -15.23 5.05 3.05
C VAL A 177 -14.99 4.24 4.33
N LEU A 178 -13.87 4.42 5.03
CA LEU A 178 -13.56 3.68 6.26
C LEU A 178 -14.61 3.88 7.36
N GLN A 179 -15.33 5.01 7.38
CA GLN A 179 -16.41 5.25 8.35
C GLN A 179 -17.62 4.31 8.14
N HIS A 180 -17.81 3.81 6.91
CA HIS A 180 -18.86 2.83 6.57
C HIS A 180 -18.51 1.40 6.95
N PHE A 181 -17.27 1.15 7.38
CA PHE A 181 -16.83 -0.17 7.77
C PHE A 181 -16.46 -0.21 9.27
N PRO A 182 -16.85 -1.28 9.98
CA PRO A 182 -16.61 -1.42 11.41
C PRO A 182 -15.13 -1.48 11.79
N LYS A 183 -14.77 -0.87 12.93
CA LYS A 183 -13.42 -1.01 13.51
C LYS A 183 -13.15 -2.39 14.09
N ASN A 184 -14.17 -3.02 14.66
CA ASN A 184 -14.03 -4.24 15.48
C ASN A 184 -14.39 -5.52 14.72
N TYR A 185 -14.62 -5.44 13.41
CA TYR A 185 -14.85 -6.63 12.58
C TYR A 185 -13.56 -6.96 11.84
N GLU A 186 -13.05 -8.16 12.10
CA GLU A 186 -11.68 -8.51 11.77
C GLU A 186 -11.34 -8.30 10.29
N THR A 187 -10.21 -7.65 10.02
CA THR A 187 -9.66 -7.35 8.68
C THR A 187 -10.49 -6.43 7.79
N CYS A 188 -11.64 -5.92 8.23
CA CYS A 188 -12.57 -5.19 7.36
C CYS A 188 -11.94 -3.90 6.80
N ARG A 189 -11.51 -3.01 7.70
CA ARG A 189 -10.86 -1.75 7.33
C ARG A 189 -9.49 -1.95 6.67
N PHE A 190 -8.75 -2.98 7.09
CA PHE A 190 -7.53 -3.42 6.41
C PHE A 190 -7.80 -3.73 4.93
N LYS A 191 -8.83 -4.54 4.62
CA LYS A 191 -9.20 -4.88 3.22
C LYS A 191 -9.65 -3.68 2.41
N ILE A 192 -10.36 -2.73 3.02
CA ILE A 192 -10.69 -1.46 2.38
C ILE A 192 -9.42 -0.71 2.01
N LEU A 193 -8.45 -0.58 2.93
CA LEU A 193 -7.20 0.10 2.65
C LEU A 193 -6.43 -0.57 1.50
N LEU A 194 -6.32 -1.90 1.49
CA LEU A 194 -5.74 -2.63 0.36
C LEU A 194 -6.46 -2.31 -0.96
N SER A 195 -7.79 -2.27 -0.93
CA SER A 195 -8.61 -2.00 -2.11
C SER A 195 -8.40 -0.60 -2.68
N VAL A 196 -8.16 0.40 -1.82
CA VAL A 196 -7.96 1.79 -2.27
C VAL A 196 -6.49 2.14 -2.51
N HIS A 197 -5.52 1.35 -2.03
CA HIS A 197 -4.10 1.73 -2.10
C HIS A 197 -3.64 2.11 -3.51
N LYS A 198 -3.99 1.32 -4.53
CA LYS A 198 -3.69 1.64 -5.94
C LYS A 198 -4.42 2.89 -6.43
N THR A 199 -5.64 3.13 -5.94
CA THR A 199 -6.55 4.18 -6.41
C THR A 199 -6.28 5.55 -5.79
N LEU A 200 -5.53 5.60 -4.68
CA LEU A 200 -5.24 6.83 -3.97
C LEU A 200 -4.47 7.87 -4.82
N ILE A 201 -4.91 9.12 -4.77
CA ILE A 201 -4.24 10.23 -5.46
C ILE A 201 -3.11 10.81 -4.60
N ASN A 202 -3.36 11.00 -3.30
CA ASN A 202 -2.42 11.49 -2.29
C ASN A 202 -1.89 10.38 -1.41
N LEU A 203 -1.08 9.51 -2.01
CA LEU A 203 -0.47 8.38 -1.30
C LEU A 203 0.41 8.81 -0.12
N GLU A 204 0.98 10.01 -0.18
CA GLU A 204 1.74 10.63 0.92
C GLU A 204 0.92 10.83 2.20
N ASP A 205 -0.41 10.93 2.10
CA ASP A 205 -1.29 11.16 3.24
C ASP A 205 -1.84 9.84 3.82
N VAL A 206 -1.39 8.67 3.32
CA VAL A 206 -1.82 7.36 3.83
C VAL A 206 -1.54 7.19 5.32
N GLY A 207 -0.53 7.86 5.87
CA GLY A 207 -0.26 7.87 7.31
C GLY A 207 -1.50 8.26 8.13
N GLU A 208 -2.29 9.21 7.66
CA GLU A 208 -3.51 9.64 8.34
C GLU A 208 -4.61 8.58 8.33
N LEU A 209 -4.67 7.77 7.27
CA LEU A 209 -5.58 6.61 7.19
C LEU A 209 -5.13 5.51 8.14
N LEU A 210 -3.83 5.23 8.21
CA LEU A 210 -3.24 4.22 9.08
C LEU A 210 -3.51 4.53 10.56
N ASP A 211 -3.49 5.81 10.95
CA ASP A 211 -3.83 6.27 12.31
C ASP A 211 -5.30 6.01 12.70
N ARG A 212 -6.19 5.72 11.72
CA ARG A 212 -7.61 5.38 11.97
C ARG A 212 -7.85 3.87 12.09
N LEU A 213 -6.84 3.05 11.84
CA LEU A 213 -6.90 1.60 11.99
C LEU A 213 -6.58 1.17 13.43
N THR A 214 -6.95 -0.06 13.77
CA THR A 214 -6.44 -0.71 14.98
C THR A 214 -4.93 -0.97 14.80
N ALA A 215 -4.18 -1.09 15.89
CA ALA A 215 -2.74 -1.41 15.80
C ALA A 215 -2.49 -2.73 15.02
N VAL A 216 -3.37 -3.72 15.20
CA VAL A 216 -3.33 -4.99 14.49
C VAL A 216 -3.52 -4.81 12.98
N ASP A 217 -4.57 -4.09 12.57
CA ASP A 217 -4.82 -3.84 11.14
C ASP A 217 -3.73 -2.98 10.51
N ARG A 218 -3.21 -1.98 11.23
CA ARG A 218 -2.08 -1.16 10.77
C ARG A 218 -0.83 -2.01 10.50
N ASN A 219 -0.50 -2.93 11.41
CA ASN A 219 0.63 -3.86 11.21
C ASN A 219 0.40 -4.81 10.02
N ARG A 220 -0.84 -5.25 9.81
CA ARG A 220 -1.22 -6.02 8.62
C ARG A 220 -1.00 -5.22 7.33
N VAL A 221 -1.31 -3.91 7.32
CA VAL A 221 -1.03 -3.06 6.16
C VAL A 221 0.47 -3.01 5.86
N TYR A 222 1.32 -2.76 6.86
CA TYR A 222 2.77 -2.74 6.64
C TYR A 222 3.32 -4.08 6.14
N THR A 223 2.79 -5.19 6.67
CA THR A 223 3.19 -6.53 6.23
C THR A 223 2.74 -6.80 4.79
N SER A 224 1.49 -6.50 4.45
CA SER A 224 0.91 -6.82 3.13
C SER A 224 1.33 -5.87 2.02
N LEU A 225 1.47 -4.58 2.29
CA LEU A 225 1.87 -3.59 1.28
C LEU A 225 3.39 -3.36 1.27
N GLY A 226 4.08 -3.56 2.40
CA GLY A 226 5.48 -3.21 2.57
C GLY A 226 5.69 -1.75 2.91
N TYR A 227 6.60 -1.46 3.85
CA TYR A 227 6.87 -0.11 4.34
C TYR A 227 7.15 0.91 3.23
N LEU A 228 7.97 0.55 2.24
CA LEU A 228 8.33 1.44 1.13
C LEU A 228 7.13 1.83 0.26
N ASN A 229 6.03 1.08 0.29
CA ASN A 229 4.85 1.37 -0.53
C ASN A 229 3.76 2.19 0.20
N VAL A 230 3.91 2.46 1.50
CA VAL A 230 2.90 3.16 2.32
C VAL A 230 3.44 4.29 3.19
N LEU A 231 4.72 4.29 3.52
CA LEU A 231 5.28 5.33 4.38
C LEU A 231 5.44 6.65 3.64
N ASN A 232 5.12 7.73 4.34
CA ASN A 232 5.51 9.05 3.91
C ASN A 232 6.98 9.30 4.33
N PRO A 233 7.91 9.53 3.40
CA PRO A 233 9.32 9.75 3.72
C PRO A 233 9.57 11.03 4.55
N LEU A 234 8.59 11.93 4.66
CA LEU A 234 8.65 13.08 5.56
C LEU A 234 8.30 12.74 7.01
N PHE A 235 7.53 11.68 7.24
CA PHE A 235 7.00 11.29 8.55
C PHE A 235 7.31 9.82 8.83
N VAL A 236 8.56 9.54 9.19
CA VAL A 236 9.09 8.20 9.47
C VAL A 236 9.14 7.86 10.97
N ASP A 237 8.52 8.68 11.81
CA ASP A 237 8.52 8.54 13.26
C ASP A 237 7.61 7.40 13.74
N MET A 238 8.17 6.19 13.86
CA MET A 238 7.45 5.04 14.38
C MET A 238 8.38 3.91 14.82
N ASP A 239 7.78 2.86 15.38
CA ASP A 239 8.45 1.61 15.71
C ASP A 239 8.44 0.69 14.47
N TYR A 240 9.60 0.15 14.14
CA TYR A 240 9.85 -0.71 12.99
C TYR A 240 10.21 -2.12 13.43
N GLU A 241 9.70 -3.11 12.68
CA GLU A 241 10.16 -4.49 12.69
C GLU A 241 10.71 -4.78 11.30
N VAL A 242 12.02 -5.00 11.20
CA VAL A 242 12.71 -5.28 9.94
C VAL A 242 13.24 -6.70 9.97
N ASP A 243 12.90 -7.47 8.94
CA ASP A 243 13.36 -8.82 8.69
C ASP A 243 14.43 -8.81 7.58
N PHE A 244 15.63 -9.29 7.90
CA PHE A 244 16.77 -9.27 6.98
C PHE A 244 16.64 -10.27 5.82
N GLU A 245 15.68 -11.19 5.87
CA GLU A 245 15.35 -12.05 4.73
C GLU A 245 14.62 -11.30 3.61
N ARG A 246 14.10 -10.10 3.90
CA ARG A 246 13.36 -9.24 2.97
C ARG A 246 14.25 -8.09 2.47
N GLU A 247 14.40 -7.97 1.15
CA GLU A 247 15.30 -6.99 0.54
C GLU A 247 14.77 -5.55 0.65
N ASP A 248 13.46 -5.36 0.54
CA ASP A 248 12.83 -4.05 0.67
C ASP A 248 12.93 -3.50 2.10
N GLU A 249 12.82 -4.35 3.12
CA GLU A 249 12.99 -3.95 4.52
C GLU A 249 14.46 -3.63 4.85
N LYS A 250 15.42 -4.34 4.25
CA LYS A 250 16.84 -3.94 4.28
C LYS A 250 17.06 -2.58 3.63
N MET A 251 16.41 -2.33 2.50
CA MET A 251 16.47 -1.03 1.82
C MET A 251 15.85 0.07 2.67
N LEU A 252 14.72 -0.18 3.34
CA LEU A 252 14.13 0.75 4.31
C LEU A 252 15.15 1.11 5.40
N LEU A 253 15.77 0.10 6.04
CA LEU A 253 16.74 0.36 7.10
C LEU A 253 17.90 1.21 6.60
N ARG A 254 18.46 0.90 5.43
CA ARG A 254 19.53 1.71 4.80
C ARG A 254 19.07 3.16 4.58
N ALA A 255 17.90 3.37 3.97
CA ALA A 255 17.35 4.71 3.75
C ALA A 255 17.17 5.49 5.07
N LEU A 256 16.73 4.84 6.14
CA LEU A 256 16.57 5.50 7.44
C LEU A 256 17.93 5.82 8.09
N VAL A 257 18.94 4.97 7.95
CA VAL A 257 20.28 5.29 8.46
C VAL A 257 20.87 6.45 7.65
N ASP A 258 20.77 6.44 6.31
CA ASP A 258 21.15 7.56 5.43
C ASP A 258 20.48 8.86 5.89
N LEU A 259 19.18 8.78 6.21
CA LEU A 259 18.43 9.92 6.69
C LEU A 259 18.96 10.44 8.02
N SER A 260 19.25 9.56 8.99
CA SER A 260 19.80 9.96 10.29
C SER A 260 21.20 10.59 10.17
N MET A 261 22.00 10.19 9.17
CA MET A 261 23.29 10.82 8.89
C MET A 261 23.11 12.21 8.25
N ALA A 262 22.12 12.37 7.38
CA ALA A 262 21.77 13.66 6.76
C ALA A 262 21.02 14.61 7.71
N CYS A 263 20.37 14.07 8.74
CA CYS A 263 19.66 14.79 9.79
C CYS A 263 20.23 14.39 11.14
N PRO A 264 21.36 14.97 11.60
CA PRO A 264 22.08 14.53 12.81
C PRO A 264 21.28 14.58 14.11
N MET A 265 20.16 15.31 14.11
CA MET A 265 19.24 15.37 15.24
C MET A 265 18.30 14.16 15.31
N ASP A 266 18.11 13.43 14.22
CA ASP A 266 17.29 12.23 14.20
C ASP A 266 18.04 11.06 14.85
N VAL A 267 17.31 10.21 15.58
CA VAL A 267 17.88 9.11 16.35
C VAL A 267 17.16 7.81 16.03
N ILE A 268 17.95 6.74 15.83
CA ILE A 268 17.44 5.37 15.79
C ILE A 268 17.70 4.70 17.13
N ARG A 269 16.63 4.33 17.83
CA ARG A 269 16.69 3.67 19.14
C ARG A 269 16.37 2.19 18.98
N ILE A 270 17.37 1.33 19.14
CA ILE A 270 17.22 -0.12 18.98
C ILE A 270 16.59 -0.72 20.24
N GLU A 271 15.59 -1.59 20.06
CA GLU A 271 15.02 -2.42 21.12
C GLU A 271 15.86 -3.70 21.27
N SER A 272 16.83 -3.67 22.18
CA SER A 272 17.81 -4.74 22.34
C SER A 272 17.23 -6.09 22.76
N GLU A 273 16.10 -6.09 23.47
CA GLU A 273 15.45 -7.31 23.97
C GLU A 273 14.78 -8.14 22.87
N ARG A 274 14.41 -7.49 21.76
CA ARG A 274 13.67 -8.14 20.64
C ARG A 274 14.53 -8.31 19.40
N SER A 275 15.67 -7.63 19.33
CA SER A 275 16.54 -7.59 18.14
C SER A 275 17.61 -8.66 18.21
N ASP A 276 17.78 -9.41 17.12
CA ASP A 276 18.91 -10.34 16.95
C ASP A 276 20.22 -9.58 16.66
N VAL A 277 20.11 -8.32 16.26
CA VAL A 277 21.17 -7.51 15.68
C VAL A 277 21.12 -6.10 16.27
N LEU A 278 22.26 -5.62 16.79
CA LEU A 278 22.32 -4.40 17.61
C LEU A 278 23.18 -3.26 17.02
N VAL A 279 23.90 -3.48 15.92
CA VAL A 279 24.89 -2.51 15.41
C VAL A 279 24.53 -2.06 14.00
N ILE A 280 23.67 -1.04 13.86
CA ILE A 280 23.14 -0.61 12.56
C ILE A 280 24.07 0.32 11.77
N TYR A 281 24.85 1.18 12.42
CA TYR A 281 25.67 2.17 11.71
C TYR A 281 26.87 1.54 10.99
N SER A 282 27.39 0.42 11.49
CA SER A 282 28.43 -0.36 10.80
C SER A 282 27.89 -1.23 9.66
N MET A 283 26.55 -1.34 9.51
CA MET A 283 25.88 -2.11 8.45
C MET A 283 25.79 -1.35 7.12
N TYR A 284 26.44 -0.19 7.05
CA TYR A 284 26.44 0.70 5.89
C TYR A 284 27.22 0.16 4.69
N GLN A 285 28.10 -0.82 4.91
CA GLN A 285 28.71 -1.56 3.82
C GLN A 285 27.71 -2.63 3.37
N THR A 286 27.45 -2.75 2.06
CA THR A 286 26.44 -3.68 1.53
C THR A 286 26.66 -5.12 1.99
N ASN A 287 27.91 -5.47 2.28
CA ASN A 287 28.37 -6.78 2.75
C ASN A 287 28.25 -6.98 4.28
N SER A 288 27.91 -5.95 5.05
CA SER A 288 27.79 -6.02 6.51
C SER A 288 26.35 -6.06 7.03
N VAL A 289 25.34 -5.87 6.16
CA VAL A 289 23.94 -6.14 6.53
C VAL A 289 23.75 -7.65 6.65
N PRO A 290 23.24 -8.18 7.77
CA PRO A 290 22.95 -9.60 7.93
C PRO A 290 21.99 -10.12 6.85
N SER A 291 22.10 -11.42 6.53
CA SER A 291 21.19 -12.08 5.59
C SER A 291 19.92 -12.64 6.24
N THR A 292 19.92 -12.76 7.57
CA THR A 292 18.86 -13.38 8.37
C THR A 292 18.75 -12.68 9.73
N GLY A 293 17.62 -12.86 10.41
CA GLY A 293 17.34 -12.28 11.71
C GLY A 293 16.48 -11.03 11.61
N LYS A 294 16.09 -10.51 12.77
CA LYS A 294 15.22 -9.35 12.88
C LYS A 294 15.85 -8.24 13.71
N ILE A 295 15.46 -7.01 13.40
CA ILE A 295 15.77 -5.84 14.21
C ILE A 295 14.50 -5.05 14.49
N PHE A 296 14.37 -4.63 15.75
CA PHE A 296 13.29 -3.79 16.25
C PHE A 296 13.89 -2.47 16.69
N PHE A 297 13.37 -1.37 16.17
CA PHE A 297 13.88 -0.05 16.51
C PHE A 297 12.81 1.02 16.35
N ARG A 298 12.95 2.12 17.08
CA ARG A 298 12.17 3.33 16.91
C ARG A 298 12.98 4.38 16.19
N TYR A 299 12.44 4.92 15.11
CA TYR A 299 12.99 6.14 14.50
C TYR A 299 12.33 7.36 15.16
N VAL A 300 13.15 8.32 15.57
CA VAL A 300 12.70 9.56 16.22
C VAL A 300 13.31 10.74 15.50
N SER A 301 12.46 11.52 14.84
CA SER A 301 12.82 12.81 14.27
C SER A 301 12.77 13.88 15.35
N HIS A 302 13.76 14.76 15.37
CA HIS A 302 13.79 15.91 16.27
C HIS A 302 13.45 17.20 15.52
N GLN A 303 12.88 18.18 16.22
CA GLN A 303 12.54 19.47 15.61
C GLN A 303 13.80 20.14 15.05
N ASN A 304 13.78 20.45 13.76
CA ASN A 304 14.83 21.21 13.11
C ASN A 304 14.39 22.67 12.97
N PRO A 305 15.12 23.66 13.54
CA PRO A 305 14.79 25.07 13.40
C PRO A 305 14.85 25.53 11.93
N ASN A 306 15.68 24.89 11.09
CA ASN A 306 15.73 25.14 9.65
C ASN A 306 14.93 24.09 8.88
N ARG A 307 13.65 24.38 8.67
CA ARG A 307 12.71 23.46 8.02
C ARG A 307 13.05 23.18 6.55
N VAL A 308 13.61 24.15 5.84
CA VAL A 308 13.97 23.98 4.42
C VAL A 308 15.09 22.96 4.27
N GLU A 309 16.12 23.05 5.10
CA GLU A 309 17.21 22.06 5.14
C GLU A 309 16.70 20.68 5.54
N TRP A 310 15.79 20.61 6.52
CA TRP A 310 15.17 19.35 6.95
C TRP A 310 14.40 18.66 5.81
N ILE A 311 13.61 19.41 5.02
CA ILE A 311 12.89 18.87 3.85
C ILE A 311 13.89 18.37 2.81
N LYS A 312 14.92 19.18 2.48
CA LYS A 312 15.95 18.81 1.48
C LYS A 312 16.72 17.55 1.88
N ALA A 313 17.06 17.39 3.16
CA ALA A 313 17.69 16.18 3.64
C ALA A 313 16.79 14.94 3.44
N ARG A 314 15.48 15.07 3.69
CA ARG A 314 14.49 14.00 3.47
C ARG A 314 14.22 13.69 2.01
N GLN A 315 14.31 14.66 1.11
CA GLN A 315 14.19 14.41 -0.34
C GLN A 315 15.20 13.38 -0.85
N SER A 316 16.36 13.25 -0.20
CA SER A 316 17.41 12.29 -0.60
C SER A 316 16.92 10.83 -0.62
N ILE A 317 15.94 10.50 0.24
CA ILE A 317 15.40 9.15 0.38
C ILE A 317 14.11 8.92 -0.42
N PHE A 318 13.50 9.95 -1.02
CA PHE A 318 12.20 9.83 -1.69
C PHE A 318 12.18 8.79 -2.80
N LYS A 319 13.30 8.62 -3.50
CA LYS A 319 13.48 7.59 -4.55
C LYS A 319 13.27 6.15 -4.05
N HIS A 320 13.31 5.91 -2.74
CA HIS A 320 13.09 4.60 -2.14
C HIS A 320 11.62 4.31 -1.84
N PHE A 321 10.78 5.34 -1.77
CA PHE A 321 9.38 5.22 -1.36
C PHE A 321 8.45 5.38 -2.57
N LEU A 322 7.32 4.69 -2.52
CA LEU A 322 6.21 4.93 -3.43
C LEU A 322 5.46 6.16 -2.93
N CYS A 323 5.59 7.26 -3.66
CA CYS A 323 4.91 8.52 -3.39
C CYS A 323 4.39 9.13 -4.69
N SER A 324 3.36 9.98 -4.58
CA SER A 324 2.84 10.70 -5.73
C SER A 324 3.82 11.75 -6.25
N ASP A 325 3.61 12.22 -7.48
CA ASP A 325 4.41 13.27 -8.10
C ASP A 325 4.45 14.57 -7.28
N ARG A 326 3.45 14.82 -6.41
CA ARG A 326 3.44 15.97 -5.50
C ARG A 326 4.64 16.01 -4.55
N LEU A 327 5.10 14.85 -4.08
CA LEU A 327 6.32 14.77 -3.27
C LEU A 327 7.59 14.71 -4.12
N LYS A 328 7.53 14.20 -5.35
CA LYS A 328 8.69 14.15 -6.25
C LYS A 328 9.14 15.55 -6.70
N ILE A 329 8.20 16.51 -6.75
CA ILE A 329 8.45 17.89 -7.19
C ILE A 329 8.08 18.86 -6.06
N ILE A 330 8.93 18.97 -5.04
CA ILE A 330 8.81 20.05 -4.05
C ILE A 330 9.46 21.30 -4.66
N SER A 331 8.65 22.27 -5.07
CA SER A 331 9.13 23.56 -5.61
C SER A 331 9.73 24.45 -4.52
N ASP A 332 10.61 25.38 -4.93
CA ASP A 332 11.16 26.39 -4.03
C ASP A 332 10.07 27.26 -3.39
N SER A 333 8.93 27.44 -4.07
CA SER A 333 7.75 28.15 -3.51
C SER A 333 7.10 27.39 -2.33
N VAL A 334 7.05 26.06 -2.37
CA VAL A 334 6.56 25.22 -1.26
C VAL A 334 7.54 25.26 -0.09
N LEU A 335 8.85 25.24 -0.38
CA LEU A 335 9.90 25.40 0.64
C LEU A 335 9.82 26.76 1.34
N LEU A 336 9.54 27.83 0.59
CA LEU A 336 9.35 29.19 1.15
C LEU A 336 8.10 29.27 2.04
N GLY A 337 6.98 28.64 1.66
CA GLY A 337 5.76 28.57 2.47
C GLY A 337 5.93 27.79 3.78
N ALA A 338 6.80 26.78 3.79
CA ALA A 338 7.11 26.00 4.98
C ALA A 338 7.78 26.83 6.10
N MET A 339 8.41 27.98 5.78
CA MET A 339 9.01 28.88 6.77
C MET A 339 7.97 29.64 7.63
N GLY A 340 6.72 29.76 7.17
CA GLY A 340 5.71 30.64 7.78
C GLY A 340 4.67 29.96 8.68
N SER A 341 4.60 28.61 8.72
CA SER A 341 3.53 27.91 9.44
C SER A 341 4.04 27.13 10.66
N GLY A 342 3.40 27.30 11.82
CA GLY A 342 3.69 26.51 13.03
C GLY A 342 3.14 25.08 13.05
N ASN A 343 2.45 24.62 12.00
CA ASN A 343 1.92 23.25 11.91
C ASN A 343 2.67 22.44 10.83
N PRO A 344 3.42 21.37 11.20
CA PRO A 344 4.29 20.62 10.29
C PRO A 344 3.55 19.83 9.21
N ARG A 345 2.27 19.45 9.41
CA ARG A 345 1.46 18.73 8.41
C ARG A 345 0.77 19.67 7.40
N ALA A 346 0.36 20.87 7.84
CA ALA A 346 -0.55 21.73 7.06
C ALA A 346 0.11 22.49 5.89
N SER A 347 1.44 22.60 5.88
CA SER A 347 2.20 23.52 5.00
C SER A 347 3.02 22.82 3.90
N LEU A 348 3.07 21.49 3.94
CA LEU A 348 3.64 20.67 2.87
C LEU A 348 2.56 20.13 1.92
N LEU A 349 1.29 20.41 2.22
CA LEU A 349 0.17 20.23 1.31
C LEU A 349 0.36 21.21 0.14
N VAL A 350 1.02 20.75 -0.92
CA VAL A 350 1.08 21.46 -2.20
C VAL A 350 -0.37 21.76 -2.60
N PRO A 351 -0.74 23.03 -2.84
CA PRO A 351 -2.11 23.34 -3.25
C PRO A 351 -2.43 22.57 -4.52
N ARG A 352 -3.68 22.08 -4.62
CA ARG A 352 -4.22 21.37 -5.78
C ARG A 352 -3.72 22.07 -7.06
N PRO A 353 -3.13 21.37 -8.05
CA PRO A 353 -3.06 21.95 -9.38
C PRO A 353 -4.51 22.18 -9.78
N VAL A 354 -4.91 23.45 -9.84
CA VAL A 354 -6.21 23.83 -10.37
C VAL A 354 -6.20 23.31 -11.80
N SER A 355 -6.99 22.27 -12.07
CA SER A 355 -7.30 21.86 -13.44
C SER A 355 -7.74 23.14 -14.14
N ALA A 356 -6.95 23.60 -15.11
CA ALA A 356 -7.31 24.77 -15.90
C ALA A 356 -8.69 24.48 -16.48
N SER A 357 -9.71 25.15 -15.94
CA SER A 357 -11.01 25.22 -16.55
C SER A 357 -10.79 25.92 -17.88
N THR A 358 -10.69 25.14 -18.96
CA THR A 358 -10.80 25.66 -20.31
C THR A 358 -12.21 26.23 -20.43
N SER A 359 -12.27 27.56 -20.38
CA SER A 359 -13.37 28.41 -20.83
C SER A 359 -13.68 28.19 -22.30
#